data_AF-A0A5C5XNR3-F1
#
_entry.id   AF-A0A5C5XNR3-F1
#
_cell.length_a   1.000
_cell.length_b   1.000
_cell.length_c   1.000
_cell.angle_alpha   90.00
_cell.angle_beta   90.00
_cell.angle_gamma   90.00
#
_symmetry.space_group_name_H-M   'P 1'
#
loop_
_entity.id
_entity.type
_entity.pdbx_description
1 polymer ?
#
loop_
_entity_poly.entity_id
_entity_poly.type
_entity_poly.pdbx_seq_one_letter_code
_entity_poly.pdbx_strand_id
1 'polypeptide(L)'
;MKNRKSHRQRTGFTLIETLIATAFLAAAMGMTLKMHQSRLDFERISLQRLTDQLAIENIAERLVAVDDESLSDTAAELADQAGGQVNVDPFESGSTRGQHLTITIDSAGGPLVHHVWRLEPES
;
A
#
# COMPACT_ATOMS: atom_id res chain seq x y z
N MET A 1 -69.11 20.56 22.10
CA MET A 1 -68.08 20.77 21.06
C MET A 1 -66.72 21.03 21.70
N LYS A 2 -65.98 19.98 22.05
CA LYS A 2 -64.60 20.07 22.56
C LYS A 2 -63.83 18.86 22.02
N ASN A 3 -62.53 19.05 21.74
CA ASN A 3 -61.54 18.02 21.35
C ASN A 3 -61.39 17.64 19.86
N ARG A 4 -61.15 18.61 18.98
CA ARG A 4 -60.51 18.32 17.67
C ARG A 4 -59.15 19.01 17.42
N LYS A 5 -58.68 19.88 18.32
CA LYS A 5 -57.44 20.65 18.11
C LYS A 5 -56.15 19.94 18.54
N SER A 6 -56.18 19.02 19.52
CA SER A 6 -54.92 18.38 20.01
C SER A 6 -54.33 17.34 19.05
N HIS A 7 -55.16 16.73 18.18
CA HIS A 7 -54.69 15.67 17.29
C HIS A 7 -53.83 16.20 16.13
N ARG A 8 -54.07 17.44 15.70
CA ARG A 8 -53.34 18.12 14.60
C ARG A 8 -51.97 18.64 15.02
N GLN A 9 -51.83 19.07 16.28
CA GLN A 9 -50.53 19.47 16.86
C GLN A 9 -49.60 18.27 17.10
N ARG A 10 -50.12 17.11 17.53
CA ARG A 10 -49.32 15.89 17.71
C ARG A 10 -48.79 15.32 16.39
N THR A 11 -49.55 15.45 15.30
CA THR A 11 -49.14 14.98 13.95
C THR A 11 -48.11 15.90 13.31
N GLY A 12 -48.20 17.22 13.52
CA GLY A 12 -47.16 18.16 13.07
C GLY A 12 -45.81 17.93 13.76
N PHE A 13 -45.83 17.59 15.06
CA PHE A 13 -44.62 17.26 15.81
C PHE A 13 -43.97 15.96 15.33
N THR A 14 -44.76 14.92 15.07
CA THR A 14 -44.25 13.63 14.54
C THR A 14 -43.71 13.74 13.10
N LEU A 15 -44.26 14.63 12.27
CA LEU A 15 -43.71 14.91 10.93
C LEU A 15 -42.34 15.58 11.00
N ILE A 16 -42.14 16.53 11.92
CA ILE A 16 -40.84 17.17 12.12
C ILE A 16 -39.83 16.17 12.67
N GLU A 17 -40.23 15.34 13.64
CA GLU A 17 -39.38 14.32 14.23
C GLU A 17 -38.94 13.25 13.22
N THR A 18 -39.86 12.80 12.35
CA THR A 18 -39.52 11.89 11.25
C THR A 18 -38.61 12.53 10.22
N LEU A 19 -38.80 13.81 9.87
CA LEU A 19 -37.88 14.55 9.00
C LEU A 19 -36.48 14.62 9.61
N ILE A 20 -36.37 14.97 10.89
CA ILE A 20 -35.09 15.01 11.61
C ILE A 20 -34.45 13.62 11.62
N ALA A 21 -35.21 12.58 11.95
CA ALA A 21 -34.71 11.20 11.95
C ALA A 21 -34.20 10.77 10.56
N THR A 22 -34.93 11.10 9.48
CA THR A 22 -34.49 10.81 8.11
C THR A 22 -33.23 11.59 7.73
N ALA A 23 -33.09 12.84 8.17
CA ALA A 23 -31.89 13.64 7.92
C ALA A 23 -30.67 13.04 8.62
N PHE A 24 -30.80 12.62 9.88
CA PHE A 24 -29.73 11.91 10.60
C PHE A 24 -29.39 10.58 9.94
N LEU A 25 -30.40 9.81 9.52
CA LEU A 25 -30.18 8.54 8.83
C LEU A 25 -29.43 8.75 7.51
N ALA A 26 -29.81 9.75 6.72
CA ALA A 26 -29.13 10.09 5.48
C ALA A 26 -27.66 10.51 5.73
N ALA A 27 -27.40 11.31 6.76
CA ALA A 27 -26.04 11.69 7.15
C ALA A 27 -25.21 10.46 7.58
N ALA A 28 -25.80 9.57 8.38
CA ALA A 28 -25.16 8.33 8.81
C ALA A 28 -24.82 7.40 7.64
N MET A 29 -25.75 7.26 6.68
CA MET A 29 -25.52 6.49 5.45
C MET A 29 -24.40 7.12 4.61
N GLY A 30 -24.39 8.44 4.45
CA GLY A 30 -23.33 9.15 3.72
C GLY A 30 -21.95 8.93 4.34
N MET A 31 -21.85 9.02 5.67
CA MET A 31 -20.61 8.71 6.40
C MET A 31 -20.17 7.26 6.21
N THR A 32 -21.13 6.32 6.30
CA THR A 32 -20.86 4.88 6.12
C THR A 32 -20.33 4.58 4.72
N LEU A 33 -20.93 5.17 3.68
CA LEU A 33 -20.48 5.02 2.30
C LEU A 33 -19.06 5.56 2.10
N LYS A 34 -18.77 6.75 2.63
CA LYS A 34 -17.44 7.36 2.54
C LYS A 34 -16.39 6.52 3.27
N MET A 35 -16.73 5.98 4.45
CA MET A 35 -15.84 5.09 5.20
C MET A 35 -15.58 3.79 4.43
N HIS A 36 -16.62 3.23 3.79
CA HIS A 36 -16.47 2.03 2.96
C HIS A 36 -15.57 2.28 1.75
N GLN A 37 -15.74 3.41 1.05
CA GLN A 37 -14.87 3.81 -0.06
C GLN A 37 -13.40 3.94 0.39
N SER A 38 -13.16 4.68 1.47
CA SER A 38 -11.81 4.84 2.05
C SER A 38 -11.15 3.49 2.39
N ARG A 39 -11.94 2.54 2.89
CA ARG A 39 -11.45 1.19 3.19
C ARG A 39 -11.05 0.43 1.92
N LEU A 40 -11.85 0.49 0.86
CA LEU A 40 -11.52 -0.17 -0.40
C LEU A 40 -10.26 0.42 -1.05
N ASP A 41 -10.10 1.74 -0.98
CA ASP A 41 -8.90 2.42 -1.48
C ASP A 41 -7.66 2.00 -0.69
N PHE A 42 -7.77 1.95 0.64
CA PHE A 42 -6.70 1.45 1.51
C PHE A 42 -6.35 -0.01 1.22
N GLU A 43 -7.34 -0.89 1.07
CA GLU A 43 -7.14 -2.30 0.74
C GLU A 43 -6.44 -2.46 -0.60
N ARG A 44 -6.83 -1.69 -1.62
CA ARG A 44 -6.16 -1.69 -2.94
C ARG A 44 -4.69 -1.28 -2.82
N ILE A 45 -4.39 -0.18 -2.14
CA ILE A 45 -3.02 0.30 -1.92
C ILE A 45 -2.20 -0.76 -1.16
N SER A 46 -2.78 -1.35 -0.12
CA SER A 46 -2.10 -2.37 0.69
C SER A 46 -1.78 -3.63 -0.11
N LEU A 47 -2.71 -4.10 -0.94
CA LEU A 47 -2.50 -5.26 -1.81
C LEU A 47 -1.45 -4.99 -2.89
N GLN A 48 -1.49 -3.81 -3.50
CA GLN A 48 -0.48 -3.42 -4.47
C GLN A 48 0.91 -3.38 -3.82
N ARG A 49 1.04 -2.73 -2.66
CA ARG A 49 2.30 -2.66 -1.92
C ARG A 49 2.85 -4.03 -1.53
N LEU A 50 1.98 -4.96 -1.13
CA LEU A 50 2.38 -6.33 -0.84
C LEU A 50 2.87 -7.07 -2.10
N THR A 51 2.21 -6.84 -3.24
CA THR A 51 2.64 -7.41 -4.53
C THR A 51 4.03 -6.89 -4.91
N ASP A 52 4.24 -5.57 -4.78
CA ASP A 52 5.52 -4.93 -5.08
C ASP A 52 6.63 -5.41 -4.12
N GLN A 53 6.31 -5.63 -2.84
CA GLN A 53 7.24 -6.19 -1.87
C GLN A 53 7.63 -7.64 -2.22
N LEU A 54 6.68 -8.48 -2.63
CA LEU A 54 7.01 -9.84 -3.06
C LEU A 54 7.87 -9.82 -4.34
N ALA A 55 7.62 -8.88 -5.25
CA ALA A 55 8.46 -8.70 -6.43
C ALA A 55 9.91 -8.32 -6.04
N ILE A 56 10.09 -7.38 -5.10
CA ILE A 56 11.43 -6.96 -4.64
C ILE A 56 12.19 -8.13 -3.99
N GLU A 57 11.50 -8.93 -3.17
CA GLU A 57 12.09 -10.10 -2.50
C GLU A 57 12.44 -11.19 -3.51
N ASN A 58 11.61 -11.42 -4.53
CA ASN A 58 11.92 -12.39 -5.59
C ASN A 58 13.14 -11.98 -6.41
N ILE A 59 13.27 -10.69 -6.77
CA ILE A 59 14.46 -10.17 -7.46
C ILE A 59 15.69 -10.37 -6.59
N ALA A 60 15.61 -10.02 -5.30
CA ALA A 60 16.70 -10.21 -4.35
C ALA A 60 17.16 -11.67 -4.29
N GLU A 61 16.21 -12.61 -4.16
CA GLU A 61 16.51 -14.04 -4.11
C GLU A 61 17.17 -14.53 -5.41
N ARG A 62 16.68 -14.10 -6.57
CA ARG A 62 17.28 -14.45 -7.87
C ARG A 62 18.70 -13.91 -8.00
N LEU A 63 18.94 -12.67 -7.57
CA LEU A 63 20.26 -12.03 -7.64
C LEU A 63 21.30 -12.64 -6.70
N VAL A 64 20.89 -13.34 -5.64
CA VAL A 64 21.82 -14.06 -4.76
C VAL A 64 22.48 -15.25 -5.48
N ALA A 65 21.76 -15.90 -6.40
CA ALA A 65 22.24 -17.10 -7.10
C ALA A 65 23.03 -16.81 -8.39
N VAL A 66 23.15 -15.56 -8.80
CA VAL A 66 23.80 -15.13 -10.05
C VAL A 66 25.32 -15.01 -9.84
N ASP A 67 26.13 -15.41 -10.80
CA ASP A 67 27.59 -15.25 -10.70
C ASP A 67 28.00 -13.78 -10.80
N ASP A 68 29.06 -13.38 -10.06
CA ASP A 68 29.49 -11.98 -9.93
C ASP A 68 29.77 -11.31 -11.29
N GLU A 69 30.31 -12.04 -12.26
CA GLU A 69 30.62 -11.55 -13.61
C GLU A 69 29.37 -11.12 -14.40
N SER A 70 28.23 -11.76 -14.13
CA SER A 70 26.96 -11.52 -14.82
C SER A 70 25.96 -10.71 -14.00
N LEU A 71 26.35 -10.32 -12.78
CA LEU A 71 25.43 -9.76 -11.80
C LEU A 71 24.87 -8.41 -12.23
N SER A 72 25.71 -7.52 -12.75
CA SER A 72 25.28 -6.18 -13.16
C SER A 72 24.29 -6.24 -14.33
N ASP A 73 24.56 -7.07 -15.33
CA ASP A 73 23.69 -7.26 -16.50
C ASP A 73 22.36 -7.89 -16.10
N THR A 74 22.40 -8.94 -15.28
CA THR A 74 21.19 -9.62 -14.78
C THR A 74 20.36 -8.70 -13.87
N ALA A 75 21.02 -7.89 -13.04
CA ALA A 75 20.36 -6.89 -12.19
C ALA A 75 19.62 -5.84 -13.02
N ALA A 76 20.23 -5.34 -14.10
CA ALA A 76 19.59 -4.40 -15.00
C ALA A 76 18.37 -5.02 -15.72
N GLU A 77 18.47 -6.27 -16.17
CA GLU A 77 17.36 -6.98 -16.82
C GLU A 77 16.18 -7.20 -15.86
N LEU A 78 16.46 -7.66 -14.63
CA LEU A 78 15.42 -7.88 -13.62
C LEU A 78 14.78 -6.59 -13.14
N ALA A 79 15.55 -5.50 -13.07
CA ALA A 79 15.03 -4.17 -12.76
C ALA A 79 14.00 -3.71 -13.80
N ASP A 80 14.31 -3.87 -15.09
CA ASP A 80 13.42 -3.46 -16.19
C ASP A 80 12.12 -4.27 -16.19
N GLN A 81 12.21 -5.59 -15.97
CA GLN A 81 11.03 -6.47 -15.88
C GLN A 81 10.09 -6.09 -14.72
N ALA A 82 10.64 -5.60 -13.62
CA ALA A 82 9.88 -5.23 -12.43
C ALA A 82 9.48 -3.75 -12.38
N GLY A 83 9.88 -2.94 -13.37
CA GLY A 83 9.66 -1.49 -13.36
C GLY A 83 10.40 -0.77 -12.23
N GLY A 84 11.58 -1.28 -11.85
CA GLY A 84 12.40 -0.77 -10.76
C GLY A 84 13.81 -0.39 -11.19
N GLN A 85 14.67 -0.20 -10.20
CA GLN A 85 16.09 0.09 -10.36
C GLN A 85 16.89 -0.84 -9.44
N VAL A 86 18.00 -1.37 -9.94
CA VAL A 86 18.96 -2.13 -9.12
C VAL A 86 20.32 -1.50 -9.28
N ASN A 87 20.88 -1.01 -8.18
CA ASN A 87 22.26 -0.52 -8.12
C ASN A 87 23.13 -1.61 -7.49
N VAL A 88 24.33 -1.81 -8.05
CA VAL A 88 25.32 -2.75 -7.55
C VAL A 88 26.59 -1.96 -7.24
N ASP A 89 26.88 -1.80 -5.96
CA ASP A 89 28.02 -1.03 -5.47
C ASP A 89 29.03 -1.97 -4.79
N PRO A 90 30.32 -1.94 -5.17
CA PRO A 90 31.33 -2.69 -4.43
C PRO A 90 31.52 -2.07 -3.04
N PHE A 91 31.78 -2.90 -2.03
CA PHE A 91 32.15 -2.43 -0.70
C PHE A 91 33.35 -3.18 -0.15
N GLU A 92 34.18 -2.46 0.59
CA GLU A 92 35.31 -3.02 1.34
C GLU A 92 35.26 -2.48 2.77
N SER A 93 35.34 -3.38 3.76
CA SER A 93 35.37 -3.03 5.17
C SER A 93 36.35 -3.94 5.91
N GLY A 94 37.56 -3.42 6.17
CA GLY A 94 38.61 -4.19 6.84
C GLY A 94 39.09 -5.35 5.96
N SER A 95 38.93 -6.59 6.44
CA SER A 95 39.25 -7.81 5.68
C SER A 95 38.10 -8.31 4.81
N THR A 96 36.90 -7.73 4.92
CA THR A 96 35.72 -8.18 4.19
C THR A 96 35.53 -7.36 2.92
N ARG A 97 35.36 -8.05 1.80
CA ARG A 97 35.00 -7.47 0.50
C ARG A 97 33.70 -8.06 0.00
N GLY A 98 33.02 -7.33 -0.86
CA GLY A 98 31.78 -7.81 -1.44
C GLY A 98 31.06 -6.77 -2.27
N GLN A 99 29.79 -7.08 -2.54
CA GLN A 99 28.90 -6.25 -3.33
C GLN A 99 27.64 -5.95 -2.52
N HIS A 100 27.23 -4.69 -2.55
CA HIS A 100 25.99 -4.18 -1.99
C HIS A 100 25.01 -3.90 -3.12
N LEU A 101 23.90 -4.62 -3.12
CA LEU A 101 22.83 -4.40 -4.08
C LEU A 101 21.73 -3.58 -3.40
N THR A 102 21.31 -2.51 -4.06
CA THR A 102 20.16 -1.70 -3.66
C THR A 102 19.09 -1.81 -4.73
N ILE A 103 18.01 -2.50 -4.41
CA ILE A 103 16.86 -2.71 -5.28
C ILE A 103 15.80 -1.70 -4.86
N THR A 104 15.29 -0.91 -5.81
CA THR A 104 14.25 0.10 -5.58
C THR A 104 13.10 -0.13 -6.54
N ILE A 105 11.88 -0.22 -6.01
CA ILE A 105 10.64 -0.31 -6.81
C ILE A 105 9.69 0.80 -6.36
N ASP A 106 9.11 1.52 -7.31
CA ASP A 106 8.06 2.49 -7.02
C ASP A 106 6.75 1.77 -6.68
N SER A 107 6.26 1.99 -5.47
CA SER A 107 5.05 1.34 -4.97
C SER A 107 3.99 2.36 -4.54
N ALA A 108 2.74 1.90 -4.47
CA ALA A 108 1.66 2.69 -3.91
C ALA A 108 1.96 3.06 -2.44
N GLY A 109 2.03 4.37 -2.17
CA GLY A 109 2.38 4.90 -0.84
C GLY A 109 3.87 5.20 -0.64
N GLY A 110 4.72 5.02 -1.65
CA GLY A 110 6.12 5.42 -1.65
C GLY A 110 7.09 4.30 -2.06
N PRO A 111 8.34 4.65 -2.38
CA PRO A 111 9.33 3.70 -2.88
C PRO A 111 9.61 2.60 -1.84
N LEU A 112 9.77 1.38 -2.34
CA LEU A 112 10.28 0.24 -1.59
C LEU A 112 11.75 0.08 -1.92
N VAL A 113 12.57 -0.06 -0.87
CA VAL A 113 14.02 -0.27 -1.02
C VAL A 113 14.38 -1.56 -0.29
N HIS A 114 15.12 -2.43 -0.97
CA HIS A 114 15.65 -3.66 -0.41
C HIS A 114 17.17 -3.72 -0.62
N HIS A 115 17.88 -4.10 0.44
CA HIS A 115 19.34 -4.16 0.43
C HIS A 115 19.79 -5.62 0.54
N VAL A 116 20.66 -6.03 -0.38
CA VAL A 116 21.28 -7.36 -0.38
C VAL A 116 22.78 -7.19 -0.29
N TRP A 117 23.41 -7.96 0.59
CA TRP A 117 24.86 -7.97 0.75
C TRP A 117 25.40 -9.33 0.30
N ARG A 118 26.34 -9.30 -0.62
CA ARG A 118 27.08 -10.48 -1.08
C ARG A 118 28.53 -10.34 -0.65
N LEU A 119 29.02 -11.30 0.12
CA LEU A 119 30.41 -11.32 0.57
C LEU A 119 31.24 -12.12 -0.43
N GLU A 120 32.39 -11.61 -0.81
CA GLU A 120 33.40 -12.41 -1.51
C GLU A 120 33.89 -13.51 -0.55
N PRO A 121 34.05 -14.76 -1.02
CA PRO A 121 34.60 -15.81 -0.19
C PRO A 121 36.04 -15.46 0.24
N GLU A 122 36.38 -15.68 1.51
CA GLU A 122 37.75 -15.53 1.96
C GLU A 122 38.64 -16.55 1.23
N SER A 123 39.61 -16.03 0.47
CA SER A 123 40.57 -16.80 -0.32
C SER A 123 41.55 -17.60 0.53
#